data_AF-A0A1G7CYM1-F1
#
_entry.id   AF-A0A1G7CYM1-F1
#
_cell.length_a   1.000
_cell.length_b   1.000
_cell.length_c   1.000
_cell.angle_alpha   90.00
_cell.angle_beta   90.00
_cell.angle_gamma   90.00
#
_symmetry.space_group_name_H-M   'P 1'
#
loop_
_entity.id
_entity.type
_entity.pdbx_description
1 polymer ?
#
loop_
_entity_poly.entity_id
_entity_poly.type
_entity_poly.pdbx_seq_one_letter_code
_entity_poly.pdbx_strand_id
1 'polypeptide(L)'
;MEKVMETQFVTDATGTPVRVIMDYQDYVKIAEQLHLPLTATTTVKERNPLDWYSLTESANSILNGLVALASRETRKEQNKPNPDQKRIEGLGKLRKEVIEALNDNENFSSQERMEHVIEKYSPILLAEKKKLQF
;
A
#
# COMPACT_ATOMS: atom_id res chain seq x y z
N MET A 1 -47.42 17.07 -30.36
CA MET A 1 -46.66 15.80 -30.36
C MET A 1 -45.21 16.16 -30.62
N GLU A 2 -44.38 16.19 -29.58
CA GLU A 2 -42.93 16.38 -29.76
C GLU A 2 -42.37 15.14 -30.44
N LYS A 3 -41.73 15.34 -31.59
CA LYS A 3 -41.04 14.28 -32.32
C LYS A 3 -39.70 14.08 -31.60
N VAL A 4 -39.59 13.05 -30.78
CA VAL A 4 -38.31 12.66 -30.18
C VAL A 4 -37.39 12.21 -31.31
N MET A 5 -36.29 12.93 -31.53
CA MET A 5 -35.31 12.60 -32.55
C MET A 5 -34.36 11.54 -31.99
N GLU A 6 -34.41 10.32 -32.52
CA GLU A 6 -33.51 9.24 -32.12
C GLU A 6 -32.10 9.46 -32.71
N THR A 7 -31.07 9.18 -31.90
CA THR A 7 -29.67 9.25 -32.36
C THR A 7 -29.37 8.12 -33.34
N GLN A 8 -28.80 8.46 -34.50
CA GLN A 8 -28.48 7.51 -35.56
C GLN A 8 -26.98 7.55 -35.88
N PHE A 9 -26.37 6.37 -35.92
CA PHE A 9 -24.98 6.19 -36.37
C PHE A 9 -24.99 5.82 -37.85
N VAL A 10 -24.37 6.65 -38.67
CA VAL A 10 -24.13 6.38 -40.08
C VAL A 10 -22.74 5.74 -40.19
N THR A 11 -22.70 4.49 -40.63
CA THR A 11 -21.48 3.72 -40.81
C THR A 11 -21.06 3.67 -42.28
N ASP A 12 -19.77 3.47 -42.52
CA ASP A 12 -19.26 3.13 -43.85
C ASP A 12 -19.54 1.66 -44.21
N ALA A 13 -19.10 1.23 -45.40
CA ALA A 13 -19.27 -0.13 -45.90
C ALA A 13 -18.58 -1.21 -45.03
N THR A 14 -17.66 -0.81 -44.14
CA THR A 14 -16.96 -1.70 -43.21
C THR A 14 -17.63 -1.77 -41.83
N GLY A 15 -18.69 -0.99 -41.60
CA GLY A 15 -19.36 -0.89 -40.31
C GLY A 15 -18.72 0.12 -39.36
N THR A 16 -17.75 0.91 -39.81
CA THR A 16 -17.11 1.94 -38.99
C THR A 16 -18.00 3.19 -38.95
N PRO A 17 -18.37 3.72 -37.77
CA PRO A 17 -19.19 4.92 -37.68
C PRO A 17 -18.42 6.14 -38.19
N VAL A 18 -18.96 6.78 -39.24
CA VAL A 18 -18.35 7.96 -39.89
C VAL A 18 -19.11 9.24 -39.57
N ARG A 19 -20.39 9.15 -39.20
CA ARG A 19 -21.21 10.31 -38.83
C ARG A 19 -22.27 9.91 -37.81
N VAL A 20 -22.56 10.82 -36.88
CA VAL A 20 -23.68 10.69 -35.95
C VAL A 20 -24.68 11.80 -36.21
N ILE A 21 -25.96 11.44 -36.30
CA ILE A 21 -27.08 12.37 -36.39
C ILE A 21 -27.78 12.29 -35.03
N MET A 22 -27.82 13.38 -34.29
CA MET A 22 -28.38 13.43 -32.95
C MET A 22 -29.16 14.73 -32.73
N ASP A 23 -29.96 14.75 -31.66
CA ASP A 23 -30.64 15.95 -31.23
C ASP A 23 -29.63 17.05 -30.86
N TYR A 24 -29.96 18.29 -31.23
CA TYR A 24 -29.08 19.43 -31.02
C TYR A 24 -28.85 19.72 -29.53
N GLN A 25 -29.85 19.54 -28.66
CA GLN A 25 -29.68 19.75 -27.22
C GLN A 25 -28.72 18.73 -26.62
N ASP A 26 -28.73 17.49 -27.10
CA ASP A 26 -27.80 16.46 -26.66
C ASP A 26 -26.38 16.71 -27.17
N TYR A 27 -26.23 17.21 -28.40
CA TYR A 27 -24.95 17.69 -28.92
C TYR A 27 -24.36 18.81 -28.04
N VAL A 28 -25.16 19.81 -27.66
CA VAL A 28 -24.69 20.93 -26.83
C VAL A 28 -24.17 20.43 -25.47
N LYS A 29 -24.86 19.49 -24.81
CA LYS A 29 -24.38 18.90 -23.54
C LYS A 29 -23.04 18.19 -23.69
N ILE A 30 -22.87 17.42 -24.76
CA ILE A 30 -21.60 16.72 -25.04
C ILE A 30 -20.49 17.74 -25.32
N ALA A 31 -20.78 18.77 -26.11
CA ALA A 31 -19.83 19.83 -26.41
C ALA A 31 -19.39 20.54 -25.12
N GLU A 32 -20.33 20.90 -24.23
CA GLU A 32 -20.00 21.50 -22.93
C GLU A 32 -19.08 20.60 -22.09
N GLN A 33 -19.34 19.29 -22.06
CA GLN A 33 -18.48 18.32 -21.35
C GLN A 33 -17.07 18.21 -21.96
N LEU A 34 -16.95 18.27 -23.29
CA LEU A 34 -15.66 18.22 -23.98
C LEU A 34 -14.83 19.49 -23.77
N HIS A 35 -15.47 20.63 -23.47
CA HIS A 35 -14.80 21.90 -23.16
C HIS A 35 -14.43 22.03 -21.67
N LEU A 36 -14.80 21.07 -20.82
CA LEU A 36 -14.31 21.04 -19.45
C LEU A 36 -12.80 20.81 -19.46
N PRO A 37 -12.04 21.51 -18.60
CA PRO A 37 -10.60 21.25 -18.49
C PRO A 37 -10.39 19.79 -18.12
N LEU A 38 -9.51 19.10 -18.86
CA LEU A 38 -9.07 17.76 -18.51
C LEU A 38 -8.63 17.79 -17.05
N THR A 39 -9.25 16.94 -16.22
CA THR A 39 -8.79 16.75 -14.85
C THR A 39 -7.31 16.39 -14.91
N ALA A 40 -6.49 17.14 -14.17
CA ALA A 40 -5.05 16.94 -14.16
C ALA A 40 -4.77 15.45 -13.99
N THR A 41 -4.12 14.83 -14.98
CA THR A 41 -3.61 13.48 -14.86
C THR A 41 -2.79 13.44 -13.59
N THR A 42 -3.23 12.68 -12.60
CA THR A 42 -2.47 12.43 -11.38
C THR A 42 -1.09 11.99 -11.85
N THR A 43 -0.08 12.82 -11.63
CA THR A 43 1.30 12.46 -11.97
C THR A 43 1.62 11.26 -11.11
N VAL A 44 1.50 10.05 -11.68
CA VAL A 44 1.98 8.84 -11.05
C VAL A 44 3.47 9.07 -10.90
N LYS A 45 3.92 9.30 -9.65
CA LYS A 45 5.35 9.39 -9.34
C LYS A 45 6.00 8.18 -10.00
N GLU A 46 6.94 8.43 -10.90
CA GLU A 46 7.68 7.36 -11.56
C GLU A 46 8.48 6.64 -10.47
N ARG A 47 7.96 5.51 -9.98
CA ARG A 47 8.58 4.74 -8.90
C ARG A 47 9.55 3.74 -9.51
N ASN A 48 10.74 3.62 -8.92
CA ASN A 48 11.73 2.69 -9.45
C ASN A 48 11.25 1.25 -9.16
N PRO A 49 11.21 0.35 -10.15
CA PRO A 49 10.81 -1.04 -9.92
C PRO A 49 11.67 -1.76 -8.86
N LEU A 50 12.90 -1.30 -8.60
CA LEU A 50 13.76 -1.82 -7.53
C LEU A 50 13.35 -1.35 -6.12
N ASP A 51 12.50 -0.33 -6.01
CA ASP A 51 12.00 0.16 -4.72
C ASP A 51 11.13 -0.91 -4.05
N TRP A 52 10.37 -1.68 -4.84
CA TRP A 52 9.56 -2.77 -4.32
C TRP A 52 10.41 -3.82 -3.61
N TYR A 53 11.48 -4.29 -4.26
CA TYR A 53 12.41 -5.27 -3.70
C TYR A 53 13.10 -4.71 -2.45
N SER A 54 13.57 -3.47 -2.52
CA SER A 54 14.28 -2.81 -1.42
C SER A 54 13.38 -2.65 -0.19
N LEU A 55 12.12 -2.25 -0.39
CA LEU A 55 11.12 -2.11 0.68
C LEU A 55 10.73 -3.47 1.27
N THR A 56 10.52 -4.47 0.42
CA THR A 56 10.18 -5.83 0.86
C THR A 56 11.29 -6.41 1.74
N GLU A 57 12.54 -6.32 1.27
CA GLU A 57 13.70 -6.81 2.01
C GLU A 57 13.91 -6.04 3.31
N SER A 58 13.77 -4.71 3.29
CA SER A 58 13.90 -3.88 4.48
C SER A 58 12.85 -4.20 5.53
N ALA A 59 11.57 -4.28 5.14
CA ALA A 59 10.47 -4.64 6.02
C ALA A 59 10.66 -6.04 6.62
N ASN A 60 10.98 -7.04 5.78
CA ASN A 60 11.25 -8.41 6.23
C ASN A 60 12.44 -8.49 7.19
N SER A 61 13.54 -7.81 6.87
CA SER A 61 14.75 -7.79 7.70
C SER A 61 14.48 -7.19 9.09
N ILE A 62 13.70 -6.11 9.15
CA ILE A 62 13.30 -5.47 10.42
C ILE A 62 12.44 -6.42 11.26
N LEU A 63 11.39 -6.98 10.67
CA LEU A 63 10.47 -7.89 11.37
C LEU A 63 11.20 -9.14 11.87
N ASN A 64 11.97 -9.82 11.00
CA ASN A 64 12.79 -10.97 11.38
C ASN A 64 13.79 -10.62 12.48
N GLY A 65 14.43 -9.46 12.38
CA GLY A 65 15.34 -8.94 13.39
C GLY A 65 14.67 -8.78 14.75
N LEU A 66 13.43 -8.27 14.80
CA LEU A 66 12.65 -8.15 16.02
C LEU A 66 12.23 -9.51 16.60
N VAL A 67 11.81 -10.47 15.77
CA VAL A 67 11.48 -11.83 16.25
C VAL A 67 12.70 -12.48 16.91
N ALA A 68 13.85 -12.41 16.24
CA ALA A 68 15.10 -12.96 16.74
C ALA A 68 15.53 -12.26 18.04
N LEU A 69 15.46 -10.92 18.08
CA LEU A 69 15.78 -10.14 19.27
C LEU A 69 14.88 -10.50 20.44
N ALA A 70 13.56 -10.46 20.26
CA ALA A 70 12.60 -10.75 21.33
C ALA A 70 12.81 -12.17 21.89
N SER A 71 13.05 -13.14 21.00
CA SER A 71 13.34 -14.52 21.41
C SER A 71 14.64 -14.63 22.21
N ARG A 72 15.71 -13.96 21.76
CA ARG A 72 17.02 -13.99 22.43
C ARG A 72 16.97 -13.30 23.80
N GLU A 73 16.37 -12.12 23.87
CA GLU A 73 16.27 -11.35 25.10
C GLU A 73 15.33 -12.01 26.12
N THR A 74 14.30 -12.72 25.65
CA THR A 74 13.44 -13.55 26.53
C THR A 74 14.27 -14.64 27.20
N ARG A 75 15.08 -15.38 26.43
CA ARG A 75 15.96 -16.42 26.98
C ARG A 75 16.98 -15.85 27.96
N LYS A 76 17.59 -14.70 27.64
CA LYS A 76 18.53 -14.03 28.55
C LYS A 76 17.87 -13.62 29.86
N GLU A 77 16.67 -13.07 29.82
CA GLU A 77 15.93 -12.65 31.02
C GLU A 77 15.56 -13.86 31.88
N GLN A 78 15.08 -14.95 31.26
CA GLN A 78 14.74 -16.21 31.93
C GLN A 78 15.94 -16.87 32.63
N ASN A 79 17.15 -16.68 32.12
CA ASN A 79 18.37 -17.24 32.69
C ASN A 79 18.93 -16.41 33.87
N LYS A 80 18.32 -15.27 34.23
CA LYS A 80 18.79 -14.49 35.39
C LYS A 80 18.40 -15.17 36.71
N PRO A 81 19.16 -14.94 37.80
CA PRO A 81 18.79 -15.42 39.13
C PRO A 81 17.43 -14.93 39.62
N ASN A 82 17.00 -13.73 39.19
CA ASN A 82 15.67 -13.18 39.44
C ASN A 82 15.10 -12.60 38.14
N PRO A 83 14.41 -13.41 37.33
CA PRO A 83 13.86 -12.98 36.04
C PRO A 83 12.78 -11.90 36.20
N ASP A 84 12.84 -10.85 35.37
CA ASP A 84 11.75 -9.89 35.26
C ASP A 84 10.60 -10.45 34.40
N GLN A 85 9.57 -10.93 35.08
CA GLN A 85 8.39 -11.50 34.42
C GLN A 85 7.65 -10.49 33.54
N LYS A 86 7.61 -9.20 33.92
CA LYS A 86 6.96 -8.16 33.10
C LYS A 86 7.71 -7.95 31.80
N ARG A 87 9.04 -7.98 31.85
CA ARG A 87 9.88 -7.90 30.66
C ARG A 87 9.69 -9.11 29.75
N ILE A 88 9.66 -10.32 30.30
CA ILE A 88 9.40 -11.56 29.53
C ILE A 88 8.05 -11.49 28.82
N GLU A 89 6.99 -11.05 29.52
CA GLU A 89 5.67 -10.89 28.92
C GLU A 89 5.65 -9.81 27.83
N GLY A 90 6.33 -8.68 28.04
CA GLY A 90 6.47 -7.63 27.04
C GLY A 90 7.16 -8.12 25.76
N LEU A 91 8.27 -8.86 25.91
CA LEU A 91 8.98 -9.47 24.79
C LEU A 91 8.13 -10.54 24.08
N GLY A 92 7.35 -11.32 24.83
CA GLY A 92 6.41 -12.30 24.28
C GLY A 92 5.31 -11.65 23.44
N LYS A 93 4.73 -10.55 23.93
CA LYS A 93 3.73 -9.75 23.18
C LYS A 93 4.32 -9.16 21.90
N LEU A 94 5.49 -8.53 22.00
CA LEU A 94 6.20 -7.99 20.83
C LEU A 94 6.46 -9.07 19.79
N ARG A 95 6.98 -10.24 20.21
CA ARG A 95 7.24 -11.35 19.30
C ARG A 95 5.97 -11.81 18.59
N LYS A 96 4.85 -11.94 19.32
CA LYS A 96 3.56 -12.35 18.75
C LYS A 96 3.08 -11.34 17.71
N GLU A 97 3.07 -10.05 18.07
CA GLU A 97 2.66 -8.97 17.17
C GLU A 97 3.49 -8.95 15.88
N VAL A 98 4.81 -9.08 16.00
CA VAL A 98 5.72 -9.05 14.83
C VAL A 98 5.53 -10.28 13.94
N ILE A 99 5.27 -11.45 14.52
CA ILE A 99 4.95 -12.67 13.74
C ILE A 99 3.61 -12.50 13.00
N GLU A 100 2.61 -11.92 13.64
CA GLU A 100 1.32 -11.60 13.00
C GLU A 100 1.53 -10.63 11.83
N ALA A 101 2.32 -9.57 12.03
CA ALA A 101 2.65 -8.62 10.98
C ALA A 101 3.43 -9.25 9.81
N LEU A 102 4.31 -10.22 10.09
CA LEU A 102 5.10 -10.92 9.07
C LEU A 102 4.26 -11.91 8.24
N ASN A 103 3.25 -12.53 8.87
CA ASN A 103 2.36 -13.48 8.19
C ASN A 103 1.16 -12.80 7.51
N ASP A 104 0.95 -11.51 7.75
CA ASP A 104 -0.10 -10.73 7.10
C ASP A 104 0.36 -10.25 5.73
N ASN A 105 -0.12 -10.92 4.68
CA ASN A 105 0.20 -10.60 3.29
C ASN A 105 -0.19 -9.16 2.91
N GLU A 106 -1.16 -8.54 3.58
CA GLU A 106 -1.54 -7.14 3.31
C GLU A 106 -0.44 -6.14 3.66
N ASN A 107 0.47 -6.51 4.57
CA ASN A 107 1.62 -5.66 4.89
C ASN A 107 2.65 -5.58 3.74
N PHE A 108 2.55 -6.48 2.76
CA PHE A 108 3.42 -6.55 1.59
C PHE A 108 2.65 -6.40 0.27
N SER A 109 1.37 -5.98 0.32
CA SER A 109 0.52 -5.81 -0.87
C SER A 109 0.75 -4.49 -1.60
N SER A 110 1.41 -3.51 -0.97
CA SER A 110 1.78 -2.25 -1.59
C SER A 110 3.06 -1.65 -0.98
N GLN A 111 3.70 -0.74 -1.69
CA GLN A 111 4.86 0.00 -1.17
C GLN A 111 4.53 0.83 0.06
N GLU A 112 3.38 1.50 0.07
CA GLU A 112 2.93 2.31 1.22
C GLU A 112 2.72 1.45 2.47
N ARG A 113 2.24 0.22 2.31
CA ARG A 113 2.13 -0.75 3.41
C ARG A 113 3.49 -1.14 3.95
N MET A 114 4.44 -1.45 3.07
CA MET A 114 5.81 -1.79 3.48
C MET A 114 6.53 -0.62 4.15
N GLU A 115 6.35 0.60 3.64
CA GLU A 115 6.84 1.83 4.28
C GLU A 115 6.26 1.99 5.69
N HIS A 116 4.95 1.80 5.85
CA HIS A 116 4.31 1.86 7.16
C HIS A 116 4.85 0.81 8.15
N VAL A 117 5.11 -0.41 7.68
CA VAL A 117 5.76 -1.47 8.48
C VAL A 117 7.15 -1.01 8.93
N ILE A 118 7.95 -0.47 8.01
CA ILE A 118 9.30 0.02 8.31
C ILE A 118 9.24 1.16 9.34
N GLU A 119 8.36 2.15 9.14
CA GLU A 119 8.18 3.28 10.05
C GLU A 119 7.77 2.84 11.46
N LYS A 120 6.86 1.86 11.56
CA LYS A 120 6.37 1.34 12.84
C LYS A 120 7.45 0.57 13.60
N TYR A 121 8.17 -0.32 12.92
CA TYR A 121 9.02 -1.32 13.58
C TYR A 121 10.51 -0.97 13.63
N SER A 122 11.00 -0.13 12.71
CA SER A 122 12.42 0.29 12.69
C SER A 122 12.85 0.99 14.00
N PRO A 123 12.09 1.94 14.58
CA PRO A 123 12.47 2.61 15.82
C PRO A 123 12.57 1.63 17.00
N ILE A 124 11.68 0.64 17.07
CA ILE A 124 11.67 -0.39 18.12
C ILE A 124 12.95 -1.23 18.03
N LEU A 125 13.29 -1.69 16.83
CA LEU A 125 14.50 -2.49 16.63
C LEU A 125 15.77 -1.71 16.98
N LEU A 126 15.84 -0.43 16.61
CA LEU A 126 16.98 0.44 16.93
C LEU A 126 17.09 0.71 18.43
N ALA A 127 15.98 0.99 19.11
CA ALA A 127 15.96 1.22 20.55
C ALA A 127 16.44 -0.01 21.31
N GLU A 128 15.98 -1.20 20.94
CA GLU A 128 16.42 -2.44 21.56
C GLU A 128 17.88 -2.78 21.26
N LYS A 129 18.36 -2.53 20.04
CA LYS A 129 19.79 -2.68 19.69
C LYS A 129 20.69 -1.77 20.54
N LYS A 130 20.29 -0.52 20.79
CA LYS A 130 21.06 0.42 21.62
C LYS A 130 21.18 -0.04 23.07
N LYS A 131 20.15 -0.66 23.64
CA LYS A 131 20.19 -1.21 25.01
C LYS A 131 21.21 -2.35 25.18
N LEU A 132 21.72 -2.90 24.08
CA LEU A 132 22.65 -4.04 24.07
C LEU A 132 24.11 -3.64 23.85
N GLN A 133 24.38 -2.35 23.57
CA GLN A 133 25.71 -1.82 23.32
C GLN A 133 26.37 -1.23 24.59
N PHE A 134 25.71 -1.37 25.75
CA PHE A 134 26.20 -1.02 27.08
C PHE A 134 26.11 -2.24 27.99
#